data_AF-A0A5C4YG98-F1
#
_entry.id   AF-A0A5C4YG98-F1
#
_cell.length_a   1.000
_cell.length_b   1.000
_cell.length_c   1.000
_cell.angle_alpha   90.00
_cell.angle_beta   90.00
_cell.angle_gamma   90.00
#
_symmetry.space_group_name_H-M   'P 1'
#
loop_
_entity.id
_entity.type
_entity.pdbx_description
1 polymer ?
#
loop_
_entity_poly.entity_id
_entity_poly.type
_entity_poly.pdbx_seq_one_letter_code
_entity_poly.pdbx_strand_id
1 'polypeptide(L)'
;MKKSILFASALLASSMLFADSLKLEGTIAQIYDNNKTLLIDSIYGGQMAIKVLPNTEIEMDDCGIFGTDKDGTFKDLRVGNFLESKISYGAPATPNTQAIPVARKIEIQCYKKAY
;
A
#
# COMPACT_ATOMS: atom_id res chain seq x y z
N MET A 1 52.00 -20.10 -21.48
CA MET A 1 50.56 -20.45 -21.44
C MET A 1 50.16 -20.67 -19.99
N LYS A 2 48.97 -20.17 -19.58
CA LYS A 2 48.40 -20.07 -18.21
C LYS A 2 48.45 -18.64 -17.66
N LYS A 3 47.29 -17.97 -17.70
CA LYS A 3 46.77 -16.96 -16.73
C LYS A 3 45.55 -16.27 -17.34
N SER A 4 44.44 -16.99 -17.49
CA SER A 4 43.16 -16.39 -17.92
C SER A 4 41.97 -17.22 -17.43
N ILE A 5 41.89 -17.48 -16.12
CA ILE A 5 40.69 -18.09 -15.51
C ILE A 5 40.43 -17.39 -14.18
N LEU A 6 40.10 -16.10 -14.19
CA LEU A 6 39.59 -15.38 -13.01
C LEU A 6 38.70 -14.21 -13.46
N PHE A 7 37.65 -14.45 -14.26
CA PHE A 7 36.70 -13.38 -14.63
C PHE A 7 35.23 -13.84 -14.77
N ALA A 8 34.85 -15.01 -14.24
CA ALA A 8 33.52 -15.57 -14.48
C ALA A 8 32.67 -15.83 -13.22
N SER A 9 32.97 -15.20 -12.08
CA SER A 9 32.26 -15.51 -10.82
C SER A 9 31.57 -14.33 -10.11
N ALA A 10 31.49 -13.15 -10.73
CA ALA A 10 30.95 -11.94 -10.07
C ALA A 10 29.55 -11.50 -10.55
N LEU A 11 28.87 -12.24 -11.42
CA LEU A 11 27.61 -11.81 -12.06
C LEU A 11 26.32 -12.36 -11.42
N LEU A 12 26.38 -13.07 -10.29
CA LEU A 12 25.20 -13.75 -9.71
C LEU A 12 24.61 -13.09 -8.45
N ALA A 13 25.05 -11.90 -8.05
CA ALA A 13 24.60 -11.24 -6.81
C ALA A 13 23.48 -10.20 -6.99
N SER A 14 22.67 -10.27 -8.05
CA SER A 14 21.58 -9.30 -8.31
C SER A 14 20.17 -9.84 -8.01
N SER A 15 20.04 -10.97 -7.30
CA SER A 15 18.74 -11.52 -6.95
C SER A 15 18.17 -10.90 -5.67
N MET A 16 17.20 -10.01 -5.89
CA MET A 16 15.99 -9.85 -5.10
C MET A 16 16.14 -9.24 -3.70
N LEU A 17 16.19 -7.91 -3.65
CA LEU A 17 15.71 -7.14 -2.50
C LEU A 17 14.52 -6.27 -2.94
N PHE A 18 13.39 -6.89 -3.27
CA PHE A 18 12.11 -6.19 -3.36
C PHE A 18 11.33 -6.43 -2.06
N ALA A 19 11.89 -5.95 -0.95
CA ALA A 19 11.21 -5.87 0.33
C ALA A 19 10.77 -4.42 0.64
N ASP A 20 10.84 -3.52 -0.33
CA ASP A 20 10.32 -2.17 -0.17
C ASP A 20 8.79 -2.21 -0.30
N SER A 21 8.11 -1.90 0.79
CA SER A 21 6.69 -1.60 0.77
C SER A 21 6.42 -0.50 -0.26
N LEU A 22 5.54 -0.76 -1.22
CA LEU A 22 5.17 0.23 -2.22
C LEU A 22 4.22 1.24 -1.57
N LYS A 23 4.41 2.52 -1.86
CA LYS A 23 3.50 3.57 -1.41
C LYS A 23 2.41 3.79 -2.46
N LEU A 24 1.16 3.80 -2.00
CA LEU A 24 -0.01 4.11 -2.79
C LEU A 24 -0.66 5.37 -2.22
N GLU A 25 -0.79 6.40 -3.05
CA GLU A 25 -1.46 7.64 -2.70
C GLU A 25 -2.71 7.82 -3.57
N GLY A 26 -3.80 8.31 -2.98
CA GLY A 26 -5.05 8.49 -3.70
C GLY A 26 -6.25 8.81 -2.81
N THR A 27 -7.42 8.84 -3.43
CA THR A 27 -8.70 9.09 -2.75
C THR A 27 -9.52 7.81 -2.69
N ILE A 28 -10.18 7.56 -1.56
CA ILE A 28 -11.11 6.42 -1.43
C ILE A 28 -12.31 6.65 -2.33
N ALA A 29 -12.41 5.88 -3.41
CA ALA A 29 -13.54 5.89 -4.32
C ALA A 29 -14.72 5.08 -3.75
N GLN A 30 -14.44 3.89 -3.20
CA GLN A 30 -15.44 2.98 -2.64
C GLN A 30 -14.88 2.14 -1.48
N ILE A 31 -15.75 1.75 -0.56
CA ILE A 31 -15.43 0.90 0.59
C ILE A 31 -16.31 -0.35 0.54
N TYR A 32 -15.68 -1.51 0.43
CA TYR A 32 -16.36 -2.80 0.49
C TYR A 32 -16.19 -3.40 1.89
N ASP A 33 -17.21 -3.21 2.74
CA ASP A 33 -17.11 -3.62 4.15
C ASP A 33 -17.15 -5.15 4.31
N ASN A 34 -17.87 -5.86 3.45
CA ASN A 34 -18.00 -7.32 3.49
C ASN A 34 -16.66 -8.06 3.34
N ASN A 35 -15.76 -7.56 2.49
CA ASN A 35 -14.45 -8.17 2.21
C ASN A 35 -13.28 -7.31 2.71
N LYS A 36 -13.55 -6.22 3.44
CA LYS A 36 -12.58 -5.26 3.97
C LYS A 36 -11.60 -4.78 2.91
N THR A 37 -12.14 -4.37 1.76
CA THR A 37 -11.36 -3.88 0.60
C THR A 37 -11.72 -2.43 0.31
N LEU A 38 -10.71 -1.63 -0.03
CA LEU A 38 -10.87 -0.25 -0.46
C LEU A 38 -10.57 -0.15 -1.95
N LEU A 39 -11.39 0.59 -2.69
CA LEU A 39 -11.09 1.01 -4.05
C LEU A 39 -10.56 2.43 -4.00
N ILE A 40 -9.35 2.64 -4.51
CA ILE A 40 -8.64 3.91 -4.45
C ILE A 40 -8.47 4.45 -5.86
N ASP A 41 -8.90 5.69 -6.08
CA ASP A 41 -8.51 6.49 -7.23
C ASP A 41 -7.08 6.99 -7.00
N SER A 42 -6.10 6.36 -7.65
CA SER A 42 -4.69 6.67 -7.40
C SER A 42 -4.27 7.97 -8.10
N ILE A 43 -3.41 8.75 -7.45
CA ILE A 43 -2.79 9.92 -8.08
C ILE A 43 -1.87 9.54 -9.26
N TYR A 44 -1.43 8.28 -9.34
CA TYR A 44 -0.63 7.75 -10.45
C TYR A 44 -1.47 7.29 -11.64
N GLY A 45 -2.80 7.46 -11.56
CA GLY A 45 -3.75 7.08 -12.59
C GLY A 45 -4.35 5.68 -12.36
N GLY A 46 -5.63 5.55 -12.70
CA GLY A 46 -6.39 4.31 -12.57
C GLY A 46 -6.94 4.05 -11.17
N GLN A 47 -7.77 3.01 -11.08
CA GLN A 47 -8.37 2.55 -9.83
C GLN A 47 -7.64 1.30 -9.34
N MET A 48 -7.31 1.27 -8.06
CA MET A 48 -6.66 0.12 -7.43
C MET A 48 -7.43 -0.35 -6.21
N ALA A 49 -7.67 -1.65 -6.14
CA ALA A 49 -8.23 -2.28 -4.96
C ALA A 49 -7.11 -2.65 -3.99
N ILE A 50 -7.27 -2.35 -2.71
CA ILE A 50 -6.36 -2.79 -1.65
C ILE A 50 -7.13 -3.48 -0.53
N LYS A 51 -6.56 -4.55 0.01
CA LYS A 51 -7.16 -5.31 1.12
C LYS A 51 -6.64 -4.82 2.46
N VAL A 52 -7.54 -4.55 3.40
CA VAL A 52 -7.22 -4.17 4.77
C VAL A 52 -7.33 -5.40 5.67
N LEU A 53 -6.28 -5.70 6.43
CA LEU A 53 -6.24 -6.81 7.36
C LEU A 53 -6.38 -6.32 8.81
N PRO A 54 -6.71 -7.20 9.77
CA PRO A 54 -6.83 -6.80 11.18
C PRO A 54 -5.55 -6.22 11.79
N ASN A 55 -4.39 -6.50 11.22
CA ASN A 55 -3.09 -6.00 11.65
C ASN A 55 -2.60 -4.80 10.82
N THR A 56 -3.46 -4.22 9.97
CA THR A 56 -3.14 -2.98 9.25
C THR A 56 -3.19 -1.82 10.24
N GLU A 57 -2.10 -1.08 10.34
CA GLU A 57 -2.06 0.18 11.10
C GLU A 57 -2.84 1.25 10.35
N ILE A 58 -3.81 1.89 11.02
CA ILE A 58 -4.59 2.98 10.44
C ILE A 58 -4.34 4.21 11.30
N GLU A 59 -3.60 5.17 10.76
CA GLU A 59 -3.33 6.46 11.39
C GLU A 59 -4.25 7.51 10.76
N MET A 60 -4.78 8.38 11.61
CA MET A 60 -5.72 9.42 11.22
C MET A 60 -5.15 10.76 11.64
N ASP A 61 -4.47 11.39 10.70
CA ASP A 61 -3.74 12.64 10.88
C ASP A 61 -4.70 13.81 10.96
N ASP A 62 -4.52 14.62 11.98
CA ASP A 62 -5.37 15.76 12.32
C ASP A 62 -6.87 15.41 12.45
N CYS A 63 -7.23 14.17 12.79
CA CYS A 63 -8.64 13.75 12.80
C CYS A 63 -9.34 13.84 14.18
N GLY A 64 -8.60 14.17 15.24
CA GLY A 64 -9.08 14.26 16.61
C GLY A 64 -9.65 15.63 16.99
N ILE A 65 -10.10 15.74 18.24
CA ILE A 65 -10.61 17.01 18.78
C ILE A 65 -9.41 17.98 18.81
N PHE A 66 -9.55 19.14 18.15
CA PHE A 66 -8.47 20.11 17.93
C PHE A 66 -7.36 19.69 16.95
N GLY A 67 -7.62 18.73 16.05
CA GLY A 67 -6.64 18.31 15.06
C GLY A 67 -5.49 17.49 15.64
N THR A 68 -5.75 16.73 16.70
CA THR A 68 -4.79 15.74 17.20
C THR A 68 -4.83 14.49 16.34
N ASP A 69 -3.70 13.82 16.20
CA ASP A 69 -3.66 12.49 15.57
C ASP A 69 -4.39 11.46 16.43
N LYS A 70 -4.97 10.46 15.77
CA LYS A 70 -5.61 9.33 16.47
C LYS A 70 -5.41 8.03 15.70
N ASP A 71 -5.40 6.94 16.44
CA ASP A 71 -5.52 5.62 15.83
C ASP A 71 -6.94 5.45 15.27
N GLY A 72 -7.00 5.01 14.01
CA GLY A 72 -8.23 4.73 13.29
C GLY A 72 -8.55 3.25 13.25
N THR A 73 -9.79 2.97 12.90
CA THR A 73 -10.26 1.63 12.53
C THR A 73 -10.78 1.64 11.11
N PHE A 74 -11.04 0.46 10.54
CA PHE A 74 -11.65 0.36 9.21
C PHE A 74 -12.98 1.14 9.09
N LYS A 75 -13.72 1.28 10.20
CA LYS A 75 -15.00 2.00 10.24
C LYS A 75 -14.85 3.52 10.14
N ASP A 76 -13.67 4.04 10.45
CA ASP A 76 -13.38 5.47 10.37
C ASP A 76 -13.07 5.92 8.92
N LEU A 77 -12.79 4.97 8.02
CA LEU A 77 -12.54 5.22 6.61
C LEU A 77 -13.82 5.70 5.93
N ARG A 78 -13.70 6.76 5.12
CA ARG A 78 -14.83 7.35 4.39
C ARG A 78 -14.47 7.56 2.93
N VAL A 79 -15.46 7.35 2.06
CA VAL A 79 -15.36 7.72 0.64
C VAL A 79 -15.04 9.21 0.54
N GLY A 80 -14.09 9.57 -0.32
CA GLY A 80 -13.59 10.92 -0.50
C GLY A 80 -12.41 11.31 0.39
N ASN A 81 -12.02 10.48 1.38
CA ASN A 81 -10.79 10.73 2.13
C ASN A 81 -9.57 10.51 1.23
N PHE A 82 -8.60 11.41 1.32
CA PHE A 82 -7.27 11.19 0.79
C PHE A 82 -6.48 10.29 1.75
N LEU A 83 -5.74 9.33 1.20
CA LEU A 83 -4.90 8.43 1.98
C LEU A 83 -3.55 8.19 1.33
N GLU A 84 -2.56 7.90 2.17
CA GLU A 84 -1.31 7.25 1.81
C GLU A 84 -1.31 5.85 2.41
N SER A 85 -1.08 4.81 1.61
CA SER A 85 -1.02 3.43 2.08
C SER A 85 0.29 2.76 1.68
N LYS A 86 0.96 2.17 2.66
CA LYS A 86 2.05 1.23 2.41
C LYS A 86 1.45 -0.13 2.11
N ILE A 87 1.61 -0.58 0.87
CA ILE A 87 1.07 -1.84 0.38
C ILE A 87 2.17 -2.87 0.16
N SER A 88 1.81 -4.14 0.33
CA SER A 88 2.64 -5.29 0.04
C SER A 88 1.89 -6.25 -0.88
N TYR A 89 2.55 -6.70 -1.93
CA TYR A 89 2.03 -7.76 -2.79
C TYR A 89 2.37 -9.11 -2.17
N GLY A 90 1.36 -9.94 -1.95
CA GLY A 90 1.56 -11.34 -1.61
C GLY A 90 1.90 -12.15 -2.87
N ALA A 91 2.36 -13.38 -2.67
CA ALA A 91 2.43 -14.35 -3.77
C ALA A 91 1.00 -14.56 -4.32
N PRO A 92 0.80 -14.48 -5.65
CA PRO A 92 -0.51 -14.74 -6.24
C PRO A 92 -0.92 -16.18 -5.92
N ALA A 93 -2.15 -16.35 -5.41
CA ALA A 93 -2.66 -17.68 -5.04
C ALA A 93 -2.82 -18.62 -6.24
N THR A 94 -2.94 -18.06 -7.45
CA THR A 94 -3.02 -18.80 -8.71
C THR A 94 -2.25 -18.07 -9.80
N PRO A 95 -1.64 -18.81 -10.76
CA PRO A 95 -1.06 -18.20 -11.95
C PRO A 95 -2.16 -17.43 -12.70
N ASN A 96 -1.85 -16.22 -13.16
CA ASN A 96 -2.72 -15.31 -13.92
C ASN A 96 -3.80 -14.52 -13.14
N THR A 97 -3.82 -14.58 -11.81
CA THR A 97 -4.67 -13.66 -11.02
C THR A 97 -3.84 -12.49 -10.53
N GLN A 98 -4.27 -11.26 -10.82
CA GLN A 98 -3.68 -10.08 -10.18
C GLN A 98 -3.93 -10.15 -8.68
N ALA A 99 -2.86 -10.31 -7.90
CA ALA A 99 -2.94 -10.33 -6.45
C ALA A 99 -3.40 -8.94 -5.97
N ILE A 100 -4.53 -8.88 -5.26
CA ILE A 100 -4.94 -7.67 -4.57
C ILE A 100 -3.89 -7.38 -3.49
N PRO A 101 -3.19 -6.23 -3.56
CA PRO A 101 -2.19 -5.91 -2.56
C PRO A 101 -2.82 -5.69 -1.18
N VAL A 102 -2.04 -5.99 -0.15
CA VAL A 102 -2.44 -5.87 1.25
C VAL A 102 -1.86 -4.59 1.84
N ALA A 103 -2.73 -3.80 2.50
CA ALA A 103 -2.31 -2.62 3.25
C ALA A 103 -1.61 -3.02 4.55
N ARG A 104 -0.40 -2.51 4.76
CA ARG A 104 0.34 -2.62 6.03
C ARG A 104 0.09 -1.41 6.92
N LYS A 105 0.07 -0.23 6.31
CA LYS A 105 -0.23 1.04 6.95
C LYS A 105 -1.16 1.85 6.04
N ILE A 106 -2.09 2.58 6.64
CA ILE A 106 -2.98 3.55 6.00
C ILE A 106 -2.91 4.82 6.83
N GLU A 107 -2.48 5.91 6.23
CA GLU A 107 -2.47 7.25 6.82
C GLU A 107 -3.57 8.06 6.13
N ILE A 108 -4.58 8.48 6.90
CA ILE A 108 -5.72 9.29 6.43
C ILE A 108 -5.47 10.74 6.85
N GLN A 109 -5.55 11.67 5.90
CA GLN A 109 -5.40 13.09 6.19
C GLN A 109 -6.80 13.74 6.24
N CYS A 110 -7.31 14.11 7.42
CA CYS A 110 -8.69 14.61 7.55
C CYS A 110 -8.91 16.03 7.04
N TYR A 111 -7.91 16.91 7.12
CA TYR A 111 -8.07 18.33 6.75
C TYR A 111 -7.51 18.70 5.38
N LYS A 112 -6.80 17.81 4.69
CA LYS A 112 -6.41 18.05 3.29
C LYS A 112 -7.59 17.78 2.37
N LYS A 113 -8.52 18.73 2.32
CA LYS A 113 -9.53 18.77 1.28
C LYS A 113 -9.05 19.66 0.15
N ALA A 114 -9.20 19.19 -1.08
CA ALA A 114 -8.99 20.01 -2.26
C ALA A 114 -10.08 21.09 -2.43
N TYR A 115 -11.19 20.99 -1.68
CA TYR A 115 -12.35 21.88 -1.69
C TYR A 115 -13.03 21.98 -0.32
#